data_AF-I9C1J7-F1
#
_entry.id   AF-I9C1J7-F1
#
_cell.length_a   1.000
_cell.length_b   1.000
_cell.length_c   1.000
_cell.angle_alpha   90.00
_cell.angle_beta   90.00
_cell.angle_gamma   90.00
#
_symmetry.space_group_name_H-M   'P 1'
#
loop_
_entity.id
_entity.type
_entity.pdbx_description
1 polymer ?
#
loop_
_entity_poly.entity_id
_entity_poly.type
_entity_poly.pdbx_seq_one_letter_code
_entity_poly.pdbx_strand_id
1 'polypeptide(L)' 'MPMDGNEIEQRIVGAFPDAKVVMVDLAGDGDHWCQRRYKM' A
#
# COMPACT_ATOMS: atom_id res chain seq x y z
N MET A 1 -14.32 -9.01 -0.50
CA MET A 1 -13.37 -8.89 -1.62
C MET A 1 -12.08 -8.35 -1.03
N PRO A 2 -10.94 -9.02 -1.22
CA PRO A 2 -9.66 -8.44 -0.87
C PRO A 2 -9.40 -7.20 -1.73
N MET A 3 -8.73 -6.22 -1.14
CA MET A 3 -8.40 -4.97 -1.81
C MET A 3 -7.10 -5.17 -2.61
N ASP A 4 -7.10 -4.71 -3.86
CA ASP A 4 -5.91 -4.79 -4.71
C ASP A 4 -4.79 -3.88 -4.16
N GLY A 5 -3.53 -4.31 -4.29
CA GLY A 5 -2.38 -3.54 -3.80
C GLY A 5 -2.29 -2.13 -4.40
N ASN A 6 -2.70 -1.94 -5.65
CA ASN A 6 -2.72 -0.65 -6.31
C ASN A 6 -3.83 0.26 -5.73
N GLU A 7 -4.96 -0.31 -5.33
CA GLU A 7 -6.03 0.44 -4.67
C GLU A 7 -5.60 0.92 -3.28
N ILE A 8 -4.83 0.10 -2.55
CA ILE A 8 -4.23 0.49 -1.27
C ILE A 8 -3.25 1.66 -1.47
N GLU A 9 -2.36 1.57 -2.45
CA GLU A 9 -1.37 2.62 -2.76
C GLU A 9 -2.05 3.96 -3.10
N GLN A 10 -3.06 3.93 -3.98
CA GLN A 10 -3.79 5.14 -4.37
C GLN A 10 -4.50 5.81 -3.18
N ARG A 11 -5.10 5.02 -2.29
CA ARG A 11 -5.74 5.54 -1.08
C ARG A 11 -4.72 6.20 -0.14
N ILE A 12 -3.53 5.64 0.00
CA ILE A 12 -2.47 6.19 0.86
C ILE A 12 -1.92 7.50 0.28
N VAL A 13 -1.62 7.54 -1.01
CA VAL A 13 -1.13 8.76 -1.68
C VAL A 13 -2.20 9.85 -1.69
N GLY A 14 -3.48 9.49 -1.87
CA GLY A 14 -4.59 10.44 -1.76
C GLY A 14 -4.75 11.06 -0.37
N ALA A 15 -4.50 10.28 0.68
CA ALA A 15 -4.54 10.77 2.06
C ALA A 15 -3.25 11.52 2.47
N PHE A 16 -2.12 11.16 1.88
CA PHE A 16 -0.80 11.70 2.17
C PHE A 16 -0.01 11.93 0.87
N PRO A 17 -0.17 13.09 0.22
CA PRO A 17 0.43 13.36 -1.09
C PRO A 17 1.96 13.31 -1.12
N ASP A 18 2.61 13.44 0.04
CA ASP A 18 4.06 13.40 0.24
C ASP A 18 4.59 12.02 0.67
N ALA A 19 3.70 11.04 0.85
CA ALA A 19 4.07 9.72 1.32
C ALA A 19 4.82 8.92 0.25
N LYS A 20 5.97 8.37 0.63
CA LYS A 20 6.57 7.24 -0.09
C LYS A 20 6.07 5.94 0.51
N VAL A 21 5.43 5.12 -0.32
CA VAL A 21 4.84 3.83 0.05
C VAL A 21 5.65 2.71 -0.59
N VAL A 22 5.94 1.66 0.18
CA VAL A 22 6.47 0.40 -0.33
C VAL A 22 5.46 -0.68 0.00
N MET A 23 4.91 -1.29 -1.05
CA MET A 23 3.97 -2.40 -0.96
C MET A 23 4.73 -3.73 -1.00
N VAL A 24 4.45 -4.61 -0.04
CA VAL A 24 5.01 -5.96 0.02
C VAL A 24 3.87 -6.95 0.20
N ASP A 25 3.72 -7.87 -0.75
CA ASP A 25 2.86 -9.03 -0.58
C ASP A 25 3.56 -10.03 0.36
N LEU A 26 2.93 -10.31 1.49
CA LEU A 26 3.48 -11.16 2.54
C LEU A 26 3.27 -12.66 2.27
N ALA A 27 2.21 -13.01 1.54
CA ALA A 27 1.84 -14.40 1.31
C ALA A 27 2.00 -14.84 -0.16
N GLY A 28 2.15 -13.88 -1.08
CA GLY A 28 2.24 -14.14 -2.52
C GLY A 28 0.89 -14.48 -3.16
N ASP A 29 -0.22 -14.17 -2.48
CA ASP A 29 -1.59 -14.47 -2.88
C ASP A 29 -2.34 -13.26 -3.44
N GLY A 30 -1.70 -12.09 -3.44
CA GLY A 30 -2.28 -10.86 -3.97
C GLY A 30 -3.35 -10.24 -3.07
N ASP A 31 -3.56 -10.75 -1.85
CA ASP A 31 -4.48 -10.16 -0.87
C ASP A 31 -3.90 -9.88 0.52
N HIS A 32 -2.73 -10.45 0.86
CA HIS A 32 -2.03 -10.13 2.10
C HIS A 32 -0.94 -9.08 1.93
N TRP A 33 -1.34 -7.80 2.01
CA TRP A 33 -0.44 -6.67 1.80
C TRP A 33 0.08 -6.06 3.10
N CYS A 34 1.39 -5.79 3.15
CA CYS A 34 2.02 -4.92 4.15
C CYS A 34 2.49 -3.63 3.47
N GLN A 35 2.33 -2.50 4.15
CA GLN A 35 2.81 -1.22 3.66
C GLN A 35 3.66 -0.50 4.71
N ARG A 36 4.79 0.07 4.27
CA ARG A 36 5.64 0.94 5.10
C ARG A 36 5.71 2.33 4.50
N ARG A 37 5.26 3.31 5.28
CA ARG A 37 5.29 4.73 4.94
C ARG A 37 6.46 5.43 5.62
N TYR A 38 7.19 6.24 4.86
CA TYR A 38 8.21 7.14 5.40
C TYR A 38 7.69 8.57 5.39
N LYS A 39 7.90 9.29 6.50
CA LYS A 39 7.68 10.73 6.59
C LYS A 39 9.06 11.40 6.56
N MET A 40 9.28 12.35 5.65
CA MET A 40 10.46 13.23 5.72
C MET A 40 10.26 14.28 6.81
#